data_AF-A0A926HMT8-F1
#
_entry.id   AF-A0A926HMT8-F1
#
_cell.length_a   1.000
_cell.length_b   1.000
_cell.length_c   1.000
_cell.angle_alpha   90.00
_cell.angle_beta   90.00
_cell.angle_gamma   90.00
#
_symmetry.space_group_name_H-M   'P 1'
#
loop_
_entity.id
_entity.type
_entity.pdbx_description
1 polymer ?
#
loop_
_entity_poly.entity_id
_entity_poly.type
_entity_poly.pdbx_seq_one_letter_code
_entity_poly.pdbx_strand_id
1 'polypeptide(L)'
;MVSHRGAVLCCLGIPALDGGLLLAGCFSGKPNLLVRYAADADHFGAAACHEKGGGCVTYIENIFLCMVSPLLVAALCMGKRQLRLLLFCIAGMGVCLLSAYINTFLAAVCRADVLAATVEIAPVVEEMMKLLPLAFYLLVFEPEGEKIKSAAVTVALAFATFENVCYLIQNGADRFSFIFFRGFGTGAMHVLCGLIVGGGLAYAWQRTWLKIAGTCGLLGAAITLHAIYNLLIAYGGAAQYMAYALPALLIAAGRLFRFGRRE
;
A
#
# COMPACT_ATOMS: atom_id res chain seq x y z
N MET A 1 -6.77 -1.33 -69.38
CA MET A 1 -5.35 -0.89 -69.21
C MET A 1 -4.95 -1.28 -67.78
N VAL A 2 -4.32 -2.44 -67.54
CA VAL A 2 -2.86 -2.74 -67.59
C VAL A 2 -2.07 -1.72 -66.73
N SER A 3 -1.68 -2.00 -65.48
CA SER A 3 -0.53 -2.80 -64.95
C SER A 3 0.83 -2.06 -64.96
N HIS A 4 1.51 -2.04 -63.78
CA HIS A 4 2.97 -2.15 -63.47
C HIS A 4 3.39 -1.24 -62.27
N ARG A 5 3.92 -1.76 -61.14
CA ARG A 5 5.34 -2.13 -60.83
C ARG A 5 6.33 -0.99 -61.12
N GLY A 6 7.32 -0.63 -60.31
CA GLY A 6 7.94 -1.17 -59.10
C GLY A 6 9.29 -0.44 -58.86
N ALA A 7 9.86 -0.64 -57.67
CA ALA A 7 11.18 -0.28 -57.13
C ALA A 7 12.30 0.26 -58.07
N VAL A 8 13.03 1.29 -57.58
CA VAL A 8 14.46 1.50 -57.84
C VAL A 8 15.16 1.93 -56.54
N LEU A 9 16.29 1.27 -56.29
CA LEU A 9 17.16 1.37 -55.12
C LEU A 9 18.38 2.26 -55.43
N CYS A 10 18.88 2.95 -54.40
CA CYS A 10 20.27 3.40 -54.15
C CYS A 10 20.94 4.43 -55.09
N CYS A 11 21.36 5.57 -54.50
CA CYS A 11 22.78 5.91 -54.25
C CYS A 11 22.96 7.41 -53.96
N LEU A 12 22.99 7.80 -52.69
CA LEU A 12 23.91 8.84 -52.20
C LEU A 12 23.95 8.77 -50.66
N GLY A 13 25.06 8.24 -50.13
CA GLY A 13 25.29 8.17 -48.70
C GLY A 13 25.57 9.55 -48.11
N ILE A 14 24.67 10.01 -47.24
CA ILE A 14 24.92 10.93 -46.14
C ILE A 14 24.08 10.42 -44.95
N PRO A 15 24.66 10.21 -43.75
CA PRO A 15 23.89 9.73 -42.61
C PRO A 15 23.03 10.89 -42.08
N ALA A 16 21.72 10.81 -42.33
CA ALA A 16 20.77 11.60 -41.56
C ALA A 16 20.58 10.89 -40.21
N LEU A 17 21.12 11.52 -39.17
CA LEU A 17 20.88 11.19 -37.77
C LEU A 17 19.36 11.02 -37.56
N ASP A 18 18.94 9.83 -37.16
CA ASP A 18 17.55 9.51 -36.79
C ASP A 18 17.10 10.38 -35.61
N GLY A 19 16.53 11.54 -35.93
CA GLY A 19 15.69 12.33 -35.04
C GLY A 19 14.37 11.60 -34.83
N GLY A 20 14.38 10.54 -34.02
CA GLY A 20 13.19 9.74 -33.78
C GLY A 20 13.35 8.55 -32.84
N LEU A 21 14.54 8.32 -32.28
CA LEU A 21 14.79 7.17 -31.41
C LEU A 21 15.42 7.59 -30.08
N LEU A 22 14.85 8.59 -29.40
CA LEU A 22 15.25 8.97 -28.04
C LEU A 22 14.12 9.53 -27.17
N LEU A 23 12.86 9.11 -27.39
CA LEU A 23 11.73 9.44 -26.50
C LEU A 23 10.79 8.26 -26.22
N ALA A 24 11.28 7.02 -26.36
CA ALA A 24 10.54 5.81 -25.93
C ALA A 24 11.15 5.14 -24.69
N GLY A 25 12.24 5.68 -24.14
CA GLY A 25 12.99 5.06 -23.04
C GLY A 25 12.74 5.60 -21.63
N CYS A 26 11.95 6.67 -21.45
CA CYS A 26 11.90 7.41 -20.17
C CYS A 26 10.56 7.41 -19.42
N PHE A 27 9.57 6.57 -19.79
CA PHE A 27 8.28 6.53 -19.08
C PHE A 27 7.73 5.12 -18.83
N SER A 28 8.60 4.13 -18.58
CA SER A 28 8.18 2.82 -18.08
C SER A 28 8.54 2.68 -16.60
N GLY A 29 7.67 3.17 -15.74
CA GLY A 29 7.87 3.17 -14.29
C GLY A 29 6.73 3.82 -13.53
N LYS A 30 5.48 3.34 -13.73
CA LYS A 30 4.35 3.77 -12.90
C LYS A 30 4.27 2.89 -11.64
N PRO A 31 4.17 3.47 -10.43
CA PRO A 31 3.89 2.69 -9.24
C PRO A 31 2.41 2.34 -9.21
N ASN A 32 2.06 1.12 -9.63
CA ASN A 32 0.71 0.57 -9.44
C ASN A 32 0.54 0.16 -7.97
N LEU A 33 0.29 1.12 -7.09
CA LEU A 33 -0.28 0.81 -5.78
C LEU A 33 -1.72 0.33 -6.02
N LEU A 34 -2.02 -0.89 -5.58
CA LEU A 34 -3.30 -1.65 -5.61
C LEU A 34 -4.60 -0.88 -5.97
N VAL A 35 -4.68 -0.37 -7.20
CA VAL A 35 -5.93 -0.02 -7.88
C VAL A 35 -6.23 -1.16 -8.82
N ARG A 36 -7.34 -1.87 -8.61
CA ARG A 36 -7.84 -2.84 -9.59
C ARG A 36 -8.34 -2.07 -10.80
N TYR A 37 -7.48 -1.86 -11.79
CA TYR A 37 -7.99 -1.62 -13.13
C TYR A 37 -8.58 -2.96 -13.60
N ALA A 38 -9.88 -2.98 -13.89
CA ALA A 38 -10.42 -4.01 -14.76
C ALA A 38 -9.73 -3.80 -16.11
N ALA A 39 -8.68 -4.57 -16.37
CA ALA A 39 -8.01 -4.57 -17.65
C ALA A 39 -9.06 -4.95 -18.70
N ASP A 40 -9.20 -4.07 -19.68
CA ASP A 40 -9.92 -4.34 -20.92
C ASP A 40 -9.50 -5.72 -21.45
N ALA A 41 -10.52 -6.47 -21.85
CA ALA A 41 -10.35 -7.70 -22.59
C ALA A 41 -9.66 -7.37 -23.93
N ASP A 42 -8.34 -7.53 -23.99
CA ASP A 42 -7.59 -7.93 -25.20
C ASP A 42 -6.07 -7.84 -24.95
N HIS A 43 -5.52 -8.79 -24.18
CA HIS A 43 -4.23 -9.45 -24.42
C HIS A 43 -3.81 -10.26 -23.18
N PHE A 44 -4.31 -11.50 -23.09
CA PHE A 44 -3.69 -12.53 -22.25
C PHE A 44 -3.27 -13.70 -23.13
N GLY A 45 -2.04 -13.61 -23.64
CA GLY A 45 -1.32 -14.74 -24.21
C GLY A 45 -0.58 -15.50 -23.12
N ALA A 46 -1.12 -16.69 -22.80
CA ALA A 46 -0.41 -17.86 -22.31
C ALA A 46 0.39 -17.75 -20.98
N ALA A 47 -0.28 -18.03 -19.86
CA ALA A 47 0.21 -19.00 -18.87
C ALA A 47 -0.90 -19.38 -17.88
N ALA A 48 -1.17 -20.69 -17.78
CA ALA A 48 -1.96 -21.36 -16.76
C ALA A 48 -3.51 -21.24 -16.82
N CYS A 49 -4.11 -21.75 -17.90
CA CYS A 49 -5.45 -22.31 -17.82
C CYS A 49 -5.35 -23.82 -17.54
N HIS A 50 -5.54 -24.21 -16.29
CA HIS A 50 -6.09 -25.53 -15.98
C HIS A 50 -7.33 -25.29 -15.12
N GLU A 51 -8.49 -25.51 -15.74
CA GLU A 51 -9.79 -25.41 -15.07
C GLU A 51 -9.86 -26.37 -13.88
N LYS A 52 -10.33 -25.87 -12.74
CA LYS A 52 -11.25 -26.59 -11.85
C LYS A 52 -12.14 -25.58 -11.13
N GLY A 53 -13.44 -25.73 -11.34
CA GLY A 53 -14.49 -24.83 -10.87
C GLY A 53 -14.60 -24.72 -9.35
N GLY A 54 -15.00 -23.54 -8.90
CA GLY A 54 -15.32 -23.22 -7.51
C GLY A 54 -15.39 -21.72 -7.24
N GLY A 55 -16.42 -21.04 -7.77
CA GLY A 55 -16.75 -19.64 -7.45
C GLY A 55 -15.75 -18.60 -7.97
N CYS A 56 -16.24 -17.44 -8.42
CA CYS A 56 -15.38 -16.30 -8.79
C CYS A 56 -14.82 -15.64 -7.52
N VAL A 57 -13.98 -16.37 -6.78
CA VAL A 57 -13.19 -15.82 -5.69
C VAL A 57 -11.94 -15.23 -6.35
N THR A 58 -11.81 -13.91 -6.32
CA THR A 58 -10.72 -13.28 -7.05
C THR A 58 -9.36 -13.53 -6.36
N TYR A 59 -8.25 -13.28 -7.06
CA TYR A 59 -6.92 -13.75 -6.62
C TYR A 59 -6.47 -13.21 -5.24
N ILE A 60 -6.94 -12.01 -4.86
CA ILE A 60 -6.55 -11.34 -3.60
C ILE A 60 -7.24 -11.96 -2.37
N GLU A 61 -8.48 -12.41 -2.50
CA GLU A 61 -9.23 -13.11 -1.45
C GLU A 61 -8.60 -14.48 -1.17
N ASN A 62 -8.11 -15.17 -2.21
CA ASN A 62 -7.39 -16.42 -2.03
C ASN A 62 -6.11 -16.21 -1.22
N ILE A 63 -5.32 -15.17 -1.52
CA ILE A 63 -4.14 -14.81 -0.71
C ILE A 63 -4.56 -14.48 0.73
N PHE A 64 -5.63 -13.71 0.90
CA PHE A 64 -6.16 -13.36 2.23
C PHE A 64 -6.50 -14.62 3.04
N LEU A 65 -7.27 -15.54 2.47
CA LEU A 65 -7.63 -16.81 3.11
C LEU A 65 -6.39 -17.64 3.45
N CYS A 66 -5.43 -17.74 2.53
CA CYS A 66 -4.18 -18.46 2.77
C CYS A 66 -3.35 -17.87 3.92
N MET A 67 -3.33 -16.54 4.07
CA MET A 67 -2.58 -15.86 5.13
C MET A 67 -3.32 -15.86 6.47
N VAL A 68 -4.64 -15.67 6.47
CA VAL A 68 -5.46 -15.60 7.69
C VAL A 68 -5.72 -16.97 8.30
N SER A 69 -5.87 -18.03 7.50
CA SER A 69 -6.11 -19.39 8.00
C SER A 69 -5.09 -19.86 9.06
N PRO A 70 -3.76 -19.80 8.82
CA PRO A 70 -2.79 -20.19 9.84
C PRO A 70 -2.78 -19.25 11.05
N LEU A 71 -3.06 -17.96 10.87
CA LEU A 71 -3.19 -17.01 11.98
C LEU A 71 -4.39 -17.33 12.87
N LEU A 72 -5.51 -17.75 12.27
CA LEU A 72 -6.72 -18.17 12.99
C LEU A 72 -6.48 -19.46 13.76
N VAL A 73 -5.81 -20.45 13.16
CA VAL A 73 -5.41 -21.67 13.86
C VAL A 73 -4.47 -21.35 15.02
N ALA A 74 -3.45 -20.51 14.79
CA ALA A 74 -2.55 -20.07 15.85
C ALA A 74 -3.29 -19.34 16.98
N ALA A 75 -4.32 -18.54 16.66
CA ALA A 75 -5.12 -17.83 17.63
C ALA A 75 -5.85 -18.78 18.60
N LEU A 76 -6.33 -19.93 18.11
CA LEU A 76 -6.98 -20.96 18.94
C LEU A 76 -6.00 -21.64 19.92
N CYS A 77 -4.71 -21.68 19.59
CA CYS A 77 -3.69 -22.35 20.38
C CYS A 77 -2.98 -21.43 21.40
N MET A 78 -3.32 -20.13 21.43
CA MET A 78 -2.52 -19.11 22.12
C MET A 78 -3.24 -18.49 23.32
N GLY A 79 -2.47 -17.98 24.27
CA GLY A 79 -3.00 -17.29 25.45
C GLY A 79 -3.72 -15.98 25.11
N LYS A 80 -4.53 -15.46 26.05
CA LYS A 80 -5.36 -14.26 25.87
C LYS A 80 -4.60 -13.03 25.34
N ARG A 81 -3.32 -12.87 25.70
CA ARG A 81 -2.51 -11.73 25.24
C ARG A 81 -2.14 -11.85 23.76
N GLN A 82 -1.65 -13.01 23.35
CA GLN A 82 -1.27 -13.33 21.96
C GLN A 82 -2.50 -13.39 21.05
N LEU A 83 -3.62 -13.93 21.55
CA LEU A 83 -4.90 -13.94 20.84
C LEU A 83 -5.29 -12.54 20.37
N ARG A 84 -5.22 -11.53 21.25
CA ARG A 84 -5.54 -10.14 20.86
C ARG A 84 -4.64 -9.62 19.74
N LEU A 85 -3.34 -9.90 19.80
CA LEU A 85 -2.41 -9.49 18.74
C LEU A 85 -2.75 -10.16 17.41
N LEU A 86 -3.07 -11.46 17.43
CA LEU A 86 -3.47 -12.21 16.24
C LEU A 86 -4.79 -11.69 15.66
N LEU A 87 -5.77 -11.35 16.51
CA LEU A 87 -7.02 -10.72 16.07
C LEU A 87 -6.78 -9.37 15.41
N PHE A 88 -5.90 -8.53 15.96
CA PHE A 88 -5.52 -7.27 15.30
C PHE A 88 -4.74 -7.48 14.00
N CYS A 89 -3.91 -8.52 13.91
CA CYS A 89 -3.26 -8.90 12.66
C CYS A 89 -4.30 -9.27 11.60
N ILE A 90 -5.24 -10.18 11.92
CA ILE A 90 -6.30 -10.59 11.01
C ILE A 90 -7.15 -9.39 10.60
N ALA A 91 -7.52 -8.53 11.55
CA ALA A 91 -8.25 -7.31 11.28
C ALA A 91 -7.48 -6.37 10.33
N GLY A 92 -6.17 -6.18 10.55
CA GLY A 92 -5.30 -5.37 9.69
C GLY A 92 -5.23 -5.88 8.25
N MET A 93 -5.08 -7.20 8.06
CA MET A 93 -5.14 -7.80 6.72
C MET A 93 -6.53 -7.66 6.09
N GLY A 94 -7.59 -7.84 6.89
CA GLY A 94 -8.98 -7.77 6.42
C GLY A 94 -9.37 -6.36 5.98
N VAL A 95 -8.98 -5.33 6.73
CA VAL A 95 -9.23 -3.95 6.33
C VAL A 95 -8.34 -3.49 5.18
N CYS A 96 -7.18 -4.13 4.95
CA CYS A 96 -6.38 -3.94 3.73
C CYS A 96 -7.11 -4.48 2.50
N LEU A 97 -7.63 -5.71 2.57
CA LEU A 97 -8.46 -6.28 1.52
C LEU A 97 -9.67 -5.38 1.22
N LEU A 98 -10.41 -4.98 2.25
CA LEU A 98 -11.57 -4.09 2.11
C LEU A 98 -11.19 -2.74 1.50
N SER A 99 -10.06 -2.17 1.92
CA SER A 99 -9.54 -0.92 1.38
C SER A 99 -9.28 -1.01 -0.13
N ALA A 100 -8.73 -2.12 -0.62
CA ALA A 100 -8.49 -2.29 -2.06
C ALA A 100 -9.79 -2.26 -2.88
N TYR A 101 -10.88 -2.83 -2.38
CA TYR A 101 -12.19 -2.74 -3.04
C TYR A 101 -12.75 -1.31 -3.02
N ILE A 102 -12.69 -0.64 -1.86
CA ILE A 102 -13.22 0.72 -1.71
C ILE A 102 -12.41 1.70 -2.56
N ASN A 103 -11.08 1.59 -2.57
CA ASN A 103 -10.19 2.37 -3.43
C ASN A 103 -10.58 2.26 -4.89
N THR A 104 -10.78 1.03 -5.36
CA THR A 104 -11.16 0.76 -6.76
C THR A 104 -12.54 1.34 -7.08
N PHE A 105 -13.51 1.15 -6.18
CA PHE A 105 -14.84 1.70 -6.35
C PHE A 105 -14.83 3.23 -6.40
N LEU A 106 -14.14 3.89 -5.46
CA LEU A 106 -14.05 5.34 -5.40
C LEU A 106 -13.27 5.91 -6.59
N ALA A 107 -12.18 5.26 -7.02
CA ALA A 107 -11.45 5.67 -8.22
C ALA A 107 -12.36 5.66 -9.46
N ALA A 108 -13.21 4.64 -9.61
CA ALA A 108 -14.17 4.55 -10.70
C ALA A 108 -15.27 5.62 -10.60
N VAL A 109 -15.86 5.82 -9.42
CA VAL A 109 -16.93 6.81 -9.21
C VAL A 109 -16.42 8.24 -9.39
N CYS A 110 -15.22 8.54 -8.88
CA CYS A 110 -14.58 9.85 -9.00
C CYS A 110 -13.92 10.07 -10.38
N ARG A 111 -13.89 9.05 -11.26
CA ARG A 111 -13.14 9.06 -12.52
C ARG A 111 -11.69 9.53 -12.33
N ALA A 112 -11.08 9.09 -11.23
CA ALA A 112 -9.73 9.47 -10.88
C ALA A 112 -8.74 8.77 -11.80
N ASP A 113 -7.72 9.50 -12.23
CA ASP A 113 -6.58 8.89 -12.90
C ASP A 113 -5.72 8.10 -11.89
N VAL A 114 -4.72 7.37 -12.40
CA VAL A 114 -3.90 6.49 -11.56
C VAL A 114 -3.15 7.29 -10.48
N LEU A 115 -2.73 8.51 -10.79
CA LEU A 115 -1.98 9.35 -9.86
C LEU A 115 -2.88 9.86 -8.73
N ALA A 116 -4.04 10.44 -9.05
CA ALA A 116 -5.01 10.91 -8.06
C ALA A 116 -5.57 9.75 -7.23
N ALA A 117 -5.83 8.59 -7.83
CA ALA A 117 -6.25 7.41 -7.09
C ALA A 117 -5.19 6.97 -6.06
N THR A 118 -3.90 7.09 -6.39
CA THR A 118 -2.78 6.66 -5.53
C THR A 118 -2.40 7.69 -4.46
N VAL A 119 -2.48 8.98 -4.77
CA VAL A 119 -2.01 10.07 -3.90
C VAL A 119 -3.14 10.67 -3.07
N GLU A 120 -4.39 10.63 -3.55
CA GLU A 120 -5.52 11.28 -2.88
C GLU A 120 -6.49 10.24 -2.30
N ILE A 121 -6.96 9.30 -3.12
CA ILE A 121 -8.00 8.35 -2.69
C ILE A 121 -7.43 7.28 -1.75
N ALA A 122 -6.39 6.56 -2.19
CA ALA A 122 -5.85 5.45 -1.44
C ALA A 122 -5.41 5.83 -0.01
N PRO A 123 -4.63 6.91 0.23
CA PRO A 123 -4.22 7.28 1.58
C PRO A 123 -5.40 7.56 2.51
N VAL A 124 -6.44 8.23 2.00
CA VAL A 124 -7.65 8.53 2.78
C VAL A 124 -8.34 7.24 3.22
N VAL A 125 -8.65 6.37 2.27
CA VAL A 125 -9.37 5.12 2.55
C VAL A 125 -8.52 4.23 3.44
N GLU A 126 -7.25 4.05 3.13
CA GLU A 126 -6.39 3.12 3.85
C GLU A 126 -6.20 3.52 5.31
N GLU A 127 -5.96 4.79 5.62
CA GLU A 127 -5.83 5.25 7.00
C GLU A 127 -7.18 5.21 7.74
N MET A 128 -8.30 5.51 7.06
CA MET A 128 -9.64 5.34 7.63
C MET A 128 -9.94 3.87 7.96
N MET A 129 -9.59 2.96 7.06
CA MET A 129 -9.80 1.52 7.22
C MET A 129 -8.95 0.94 8.35
N LYS A 130 -7.72 1.41 8.54
CA LYS A 130 -6.88 1.05 9.70
C LYS A 130 -7.45 1.58 11.01
N LEU A 131 -8.09 2.75 10.99
CA LEU A 131 -8.70 3.33 12.20
C LEU A 131 -9.95 2.56 12.64
N LEU A 132 -10.70 1.94 11.73
CA LEU A 132 -11.94 1.22 12.02
C LEU A 132 -11.80 0.14 13.14
N PRO A 133 -10.89 -0.86 13.04
CA PRO A 133 -10.72 -1.87 14.09
C PRO A 133 -10.20 -1.25 15.39
N LEU A 134 -9.44 -0.16 15.31
CA LEU A 134 -8.96 0.56 16.48
C LEU A 134 -10.09 1.33 17.18
N ALA A 135 -10.97 1.99 16.43
CA ALA A 135 -12.13 2.70 16.93
C ALA A 135 -13.09 1.73 17.63
N PHE A 136 -13.36 0.56 17.04
CA PHE A 136 -14.11 -0.51 17.69
C PHE A 136 -13.45 -0.93 19.01
N TYR A 137 -12.14 -1.17 19.01
CA TYR A 137 -11.40 -1.55 20.22
C TYR A 137 -11.50 -0.50 21.32
N LEU A 138 -11.37 0.78 20.95
CA LEU A 138 -11.43 1.91 21.86
C LEU A 138 -12.82 2.12 22.47
N LEU A 139 -13.88 2.00 21.66
CA LEU A 139 -15.27 2.21 22.09
C LEU A 139 -15.82 1.07 22.93
N VAL A 140 -15.40 -0.17 22.66
CA VAL A 140 -15.94 -1.36 23.34
C VAL A 140 -15.15 -1.75 24.58
N PHE A 141 -13.82 -1.62 24.54
CA PHE A 141 -12.95 -2.19 25.58
C PHE A 141 -12.24 -1.16 26.45
N GLU A 142 -12.36 0.14 26.14
CA GLU A 142 -11.72 1.26 26.85
C GLU A 142 -10.30 0.95 27.37
N PRO A 143 -9.38 0.56 26.47
CA PRO A 143 -8.08 0.05 26.85
C PRO A 143 -7.14 1.14 27.38
N GLU A 144 -6.17 0.73 28.21
CA GLU A 144 -5.04 1.56 28.62
C GLU A 144 -4.18 2.01 27.41
N GLY A 145 -3.52 3.16 27.55
CA GLY A 145 -2.75 3.81 26.47
C GLY A 145 -1.69 2.93 25.79
N GLU A 146 -0.98 2.06 26.53
CA GLU A 146 0.01 1.16 25.92
C GLU A 146 -0.62 0.12 24.99
N LYS A 147 -1.82 -0.37 25.34
CA LYS A 147 -2.55 -1.36 24.54
C LYS A 147 -3.08 -0.72 23.24
N ILE A 148 -3.45 0.56 23.28
CA ILE A 148 -3.85 1.35 22.09
C ILE A 148 -2.72 1.42 21.08
N LYS A 149 -1.52 1.82 21.53
CA LYS A 149 -0.32 1.93 20.68
C LYS A 149 0.03 0.59 20.04
N SER A 150 0.02 -0.48 20.83
CA SER A 150 0.31 -1.83 20.36
C SER A 150 -0.70 -2.31 19.32
N ALA A 151 -2.00 -2.08 19.55
CA ALA A 151 -3.06 -2.43 18.59
C ALA A 151 -2.90 -1.67 17.27
N ALA A 152 -2.70 -0.35 17.32
CA ALA A 152 -2.53 0.48 16.12
C ALA A 152 -1.32 0.05 15.27
N VAL A 153 -0.17 -0.20 15.92
CA VAL A 153 1.03 -0.69 15.22
C VAL A 153 0.81 -2.08 14.63
N THR A 154 0.12 -2.96 15.35
CA THR A 154 -0.16 -4.33 14.87
C THR A 154 -1.08 -4.30 13.64
N VAL A 155 -2.15 -3.50 13.67
CA VAL A 155 -3.06 -3.31 12.53
C VAL A 155 -2.30 -2.75 11.33
N ALA A 156 -1.52 -1.68 11.52
CA ALA A 156 -0.77 -1.04 10.44
C ALA A 156 0.31 -1.96 9.84
N LEU A 157 1.02 -2.72 10.67
CA LEU A 157 2.02 -3.69 10.23
C LEU A 157 1.37 -4.81 9.40
N ALA A 158 0.26 -5.37 9.89
CA ALA A 158 -0.44 -6.45 9.19
C ALA A 158 -1.06 -5.97 7.87
N PHE A 159 -1.60 -4.75 7.86
CA PHE A 159 -2.07 -4.08 6.64
C PHE A 159 -0.95 -4.00 5.62
N ALA A 160 0.18 -3.40 5.99
CA ALA A 160 1.31 -3.20 5.09
C ALA A 160 1.92 -4.52 4.61
N THR A 161 1.93 -5.53 5.47
CA THR A 161 2.42 -6.87 5.12
C THR A 161 1.53 -7.49 4.03
N PHE A 162 0.21 -7.43 4.22
CA PHE A 162 -0.73 -7.98 3.24
C PHE A 162 -0.68 -7.22 1.91
N GLU A 163 -0.66 -5.89 1.97
CA GLU A 163 -0.48 -5.03 0.80
C GLU A 163 0.79 -5.40 0.01
N ASN A 164 1.92 -5.53 0.71
CA ASN A 164 3.19 -5.85 0.07
C ASN A 164 3.20 -7.24 -0.57
N VAL A 165 2.60 -8.24 0.08
CA VAL A 165 2.44 -9.58 -0.49
C VAL A 165 1.58 -9.52 -1.75
N CYS A 166 0.43 -8.84 -1.70
CA CYS A 166 -0.44 -8.70 -2.84
C CYS A 166 0.23 -7.95 -4.00
N TYR A 167 0.98 -6.89 -3.71
CA TYR A 167 1.74 -6.15 -4.70
C TYR A 167 2.80 -7.03 -5.36
N LEU A 168 3.57 -7.79 -4.57
CA LEU A 168 4.63 -8.67 -5.08
C LEU A 168 4.07 -9.69 -6.06
N ILE A 169 2.93 -10.27 -5.71
CA ILE A 169 2.34 -11.32 -6.53
C ILE A 169 1.71 -10.77 -7.80
N GLN A 170 1.15 -9.55 -7.76
CA GLN A 170 0.57 -8.89 -8.95
C GLN A 170 1.63 -8.35 -9.92
N ASN A 171 2.77 -7.88 -9.42
CA ASN A 171 3.79 -7.19 -10.23
C ASN A 171 5.02 -8.05 -10.53
N GLY A 172 5.09 -9.28 -9.98
CA GLY A 172 6.24 -10.16 -10.11
C GLY A 172 7.44 -9.74 -9.26
N ALA A 173 8.48 -10.59 -9.22
CA ALA A 173 9.66 -10.43 -8.36
C ALA A 173 10.96 -10.11 -9.14
N ASP A 174 10.86 -9.78 -10.43
CA ASP A 174 11.99 -9.75 -11.37
C ASP A 174 13.07 -8.69 -11.03
N ARG A 175 12.72 -7.69 -10.23
CA ARG A 175 13.66 -6.68 -9.68
C ARG A 175 13.63 -6.67 -8.16
N PHE A 176 14.13 -7.74 -7.55
CA PHE A 176 14.13 -7.95 -6.10
C PHE A 176 14.59 -6.73 -5.29
N SER A 177 15.67 -6.05 -5.69
CA SER A 177 16.19 -4.88 -4.96
C SER A 177 15.18 -3.73 -4.89
N PHE A 178 14.57 -3.37 -6.01
CA PHE A 178 13.55 -2.33 -6.08
C PHE A 178 12.33 -2.66 -5.21
N ILE A 179 11.85 -3.89 -5.33
CA ILE A 179 10.68 -4.39 -4.61
C ILE A 179 10.98 -4.48 -3.11
N PHE A 180 12.20 -4.83 -2.72
CA PHE A 180 12.63 -4.91 -1.34
C PHE A 180 12.68 -3.52 -0.69
N PHE A 181 13.32 -2.54 -1.32
CA PHE A 181 13.35 -1.16 -0.80
C PHE A 181 11.96 -0.54 -0.76
N ARG A 182 11.12 -0.81 -1.78
CA ARG A 182 9.72 -0.39 -1.79
C ARG A 182 8.95 -1.03 -0.65
N GLY A 183 8.99 -2.35 -0.54
CA GLY A 183 8.27 -3.09 0.50
C GLY A 183 8.67 -2.65 1.90
N PHE A 184 9.97 -2.46 2.14
CA PHE A 184 10.46 -1.94 3.41
C PHE A 184 10.04 -0.49 3.66
N GLY A 185 10.20 0.40 2.67
CA GLY A 185 9.85 1.82 2.80
C GLY A 185 8.35 2.03 3.02
N THR A 186 7.51 1.35 2.24
CA THR A 186 6.04 1.40 2.37
C THR A 186 5.62 0.78 3.69
N GLY A 187 6.21 -0.35 4.09
CA GLY A 187 5.99 -0.97 5.39
C GLY A 187 6.33 -0.04 6.56
N ALA A 188 7.49 0.63 6.49
CA ALA A 188 7.91 1.60 7.50
C ALA A 188 7.00 2.82 7.54
N MET A 189 6.51 3.31 6.40
CA MET A 189 5.52 4.39 6.32
C MET A 189 4.22 4.02 7.05
N HIS A 190 3.62 2.86 6.74
CA HIS A 190 2.41 2.40 7.43
C HIS A 190 2.61 2.26 8.93
N VAL A 191 3.75 1.67 9.36
CA VAL A 191 4.08 1.55 10.78
C VAL A 191 4.27 2.93 11.44
N LEU A 192 4.88 3.89 10.74
CA LEU A 192 5.00 5.26 11.22
C LEU A 192 3.63 5.93 11.38
N CYS A 193 2.71 5.80 10.41
CA CYS A 193 1.33 6.24 10.53
C CYS A 193 0.64 5.59 11.75
N GLY A 194 0.78 4.28 11.92
CA GLY A 194 0.26 3.55 13.08
C GLY A 194 0.84 4.02 14.43
N LEU A 195 2.12 4.41 14.47
CA LEU A 195 2.75 5.00 15.65
C LEU A 195 2.21 6.41 15.96
N ILE A 196 2.00 7.24 14.94
CA ILE A 196 1.42 8.59 15.09
C ILE A 196 -0.01 8.47 15.61
N VAL A 197 -0.86 7.69 14.94
CA VAL A 197 -2.27 7.50 15.29
C VAL A 197 -2.41 6.81 16.63
N GLY A 198 -1.73 5.69 16.86
CA GLY A 198 -1.80 4.95 18.13
C GLY A 198 -1.21 5.75 19.30
N GLY A 199 -0.09 6.43 19.08
CA GLY A 199 0.56 7.29 20.07
C GLY A 199 -0.31 8.47 20.47
N GLY A 200 -0.86 9.17 19.48
CA GLY A 200 -1.75 10.30 19.67
C GLY A 200 -3.07 9.90 20.29
N LEU A 201 -3.69 8.80 19.86
CA LEU A 201 -4.95 8.31 20.42
C LEU A 201 -4.77 7.88 21.88
N ALA A 202 -3.67 7.23 22.23
CA ALA A 202 -3.37 6.90 23.63
C ALA A 202 -3.36 8.14 24.56
N TYR A 203 -3.02 9.32 24.02
CA TYR A 203 -3.07 10.59 24.74
C TYR A 203 -4.44 11.27 24.66
N ALA A 204 -4.99 11.43 23.45
CA ALA A 204 -6.23 12.15 23.19
C ALA A 204 -7.46 11.43 23.76
N TRP A 205 -7.47 10.09 23.77
CA TRP A 205 -8.63 9.29 24.20
C TRP A 205 -8.93 9.42 25.69
N GLN A 206 -7.94 9.79 26.50
CA GLN A 206 -8.10 10.06 27.93
C GLN A 206 -8.81 11.40 28.20
N ARG A 207 -8.97 12.26 27.18
CA ARG A 207 -9.52 13.61 27.31
C ARG A 207 -10.78 13.71 26.45
N THR A 208 -11.95 13.75 27.08
CA THR A 208 -13.26 13.80 26.40
C THR A 208 -13.35 14.90 25.34
N TRP A 209 -12.82 16.09 25.63
CA TRP A 209 -12.78 17.21 24.69
C TRP A 209 -11.89 17.00 23.46
N LEU A 210 -10.88 16.14 23.54
CA LEU A 210 -9.95 15.83 22.45
C LEU A 210 -10.30 14.54 21.71
N LYS A 211 -11.27 13.74 22.16
CA LYS A 211 -11.59 12.46 21.52
C LYS A 211 -11.89 12.63 20.03
N ILE A 212 -12.80 13.54 19.67
CA ILE A 212 -13.19 13.73 18.27
C ILE A 212 -12.14 14.55 17.52
N ALA A 213 -11.87 15.78 18.00
CA ALA A 213 -10.94 16.69 17.32
C ALA A 213 -9.52 16.12 17.20
N GLY A 214 -9.03 15.45 18.26
CA GLY A 214 -7.74 14.78 18.27
C GLY A 214 -7.70 13.57 17.33
N THR A 215 -8.76 12.76 17.27
CA THR A 215 -8.83 11.65 16.31
C THR A 215 -8.83 12.17 14.87
N CYS A 216 -9.63 13.19 14.56
CA CYS A 216 -9.66 13.81 13.23
C CYS A 216 -8.29 14.40 12.85
N GLY A 217 -7.64 15.11 13.77
CA GLY A 217 -6.32 15.70 13.53
C GLY A 217 -5.23 14.63 13.31
N LEU A 218 -5.25 13.55 14.08
CA LEU A 218 -4.30 12.43 13.93
C LEU A 218 -4.52 11.66 12.62
N LEU A 219 -5.79 11.42 12.26
CA LEU A 219 -6.15 10.80 10.99
C LEU A 219 -5.71 11.68 9.82
N GLY A 220 -5.99 12.99 9.87
CA GLY A 220 -5.52 13.94 8.86
C GLY A 220 -4.00 13.94 8.71
N ALA A 221 -3.26 13.97 9.82
CA ALA A 221 -1.80 13.89 9.79
C ALA A 221 -1.27 12.60 9.15
N ALA A 222 -1.88 11.45 9.46
CA ALA A 222 -1.52 10.17 8.85
C ALA A 222 -1.82 10.12 7.36
N ILE A 223 -3.01 10.58 6.93
CA ILE A 223 -3.40 10.68 5.52
C ILE A 223 -2.43 11.57 4.77
N THR A 224 -2.12 12.76 5.29
CA THR A 224 -1.17 13.68 4.64
C THR A 224 0.22 13.08 4.53
N LEU A 225 0.72 12.41 5.58
CA LEU A 225 2.02 11.75 5.54
C LEU A 225 2.06 10.65 4.48
N HIS A 226 1.02 9.82 4.42
CA HIS A 226 0.88 8.74 3.45
C HIS A 226 0.76 9.30 2.02
N ALA A 227 -0.08 10.31 1.79
CA ALA A 227 -0.22 10.96 0.49
C ALA A 227 1.09 11.56 -0.01
N ILE A 228 1.83 12.30 0.84
CA ILE A 228 3.13 12.85 0.50
C ILE A 228 4.13 11.73 0.15
N TYR A 229 4.13 10.64 0.92
CA TYR A 229 4.97 9.49 0.62
C TYR A 229 4.65 8.92 -0.77
N ASN A 230 3.37 8.66 -1.07
CA ASN A 230 2.95 8.13 -2.37
C ASN A 230 3.30 9.09 -3.52
N LEU A 231 3.15 10.40 -3.31
CA LEU A 231 3.53 11.41 -4.29
C LEU A 231 5.03 11.40 -4.60
N LEU A 232 5.88 11.29 -3.57
CA LEU A 232 7.33 11.22 -3.73
C LEU A 232 7.76 9.94 -4.45
N ILE A 233 7.09 8.82 -4.18
CA ILE A 233 7.30 7.56 -4.92
C ILE A 233 6.87 7.70 -6.39
N ALA A 234 5.74 8.35 -6.65
CA ALA A 234 5.24 8.58 -8.00
C ALA A 234 6.11 9.55 -8.83
N TYR A 235 6.76 10.51 -8.19
CA TYR A 235 7.68 11.43 -8.86
C TYR A 235 8.91 10.74 -9.43
N GLY A 236 9.42 9.69 -8.76
CA GLY A 236 10.58 8.94 -9.22
C GLY A 236 11.94 9.61 -8.93
N GLY A 237 13.02 9.04 -9.47
CA GLY A 237 14.38 9.58 -9.36
C GLY A 237 14.90 9.64 -7.91
N ALA A 238 15.63 10.71 -7.57
CA ALA A 238 16.22 10.88 -6.23
C ALA A 238 15.15 11.00 -5.12
N ALA A 239 14.00 11.63 -5.43
CA ALA A 239 12.91 11.80 -4.48
C ALA A 239 12.34 10.46 -4.00
N GLN A 240 12.25 9.48 -4.90
CA GLN A 240 11.78 8.13 -4.58
C GLN A 240 12.69 7.41 -3.58
N TYR A 241 14.01 7.49 -3.77
CA TYR A 241 14.97 6.88 -2.82
C TYR A 241 14.93 7.56 -1.46
N MET A 242 14.80 8.90 -1.44
CA MET A 242 14.60 9.65 -0.20
C MET A 242 13.33 9.22 0.53
N ALA A 243 12.23 9.03 -0.21
CA ALA A 243 10.97 8.57 0.35
C ALA A 243 11.08 7.17 0.96
N TYR A 244 11.78 6.22 0.34
CA TYR A 244 11.99 4.89 0.93
C TYR A 244 12.74 4.93 2.27
N ALA A 245 13.70 5.85 2.43
CA ALA A 245 14.50 5.96 3.66
C ALA A 245 13.79 6.75 4.78
N LEU A 246 13.05 7.80 4.42
CA LEU A 246 12.52 8.80 5.37
C LEU A 246 11.68 8.21 6.52
N PRO A 247 10.72 7.30 6.30
CA PRO A 247 9.93 6.74 7.40
C PRO A 247 10.77 5.94 8.40
N ALA A 248 11.72 5.13 7.90
CA ALA A 248 12.60 4.35 8.75
C ALA A 248 13.53 5.25 9.57
N LEU A 249 14.06 6.33 8.96
CA LEU A 249 14.87 7.33 9.64
C LEU A 249 14.08 8.07 10.73
N LEU A 250 12.82 8.45 10.46
CA LEU A 250 11.96 9.08 11.46
C LEU A 250 11.67 8.16 12.65
N ILE A 251 11.42 6.88 12.40
CA ILE A 251 11.24 5.88 13.46
C ILE A 251 12.53 5.74 14.29
N ALA A 252 13.69 5.66 13.64
CA ALA A 252 14.99 5.55 14.31
C ALA A 252 15.33 6.79 15.14
N ALA A 253 15.19 7.99 14.57
CA ALA A 253 15.40 9.26 15.27
C ALA A 253 14.48 9.41 16.48
N GLY A 254 13.20 9.06 16.34
CA GLY A 254 12.24 9.08 17.44
C GLY A 254 12.53 8.06 18.55
N ARG A 255 13.26 6.98 18.26
CA ARG A 255 13.79 6.07 19.30
C ARG A 255 15.03 6.64 19.97
N LEU A 256 15.97 7.18 19.20
CA LEU A 256 17.22 7.76 19.71
C LEU A 256 16.93 8.94 20.66
N PHE A 257 16.03 9.84 20.26
CA PHE A 257 15.62 10.98 21.10
C PHE A 257 14.99 10.54 22.43
N ARG A 258 14.23 9.44 22.45
CA ARG A 258 13.66 8.89 23.69
C ARG A 258 14.71 8.23 24.56
N PHE A 259 15.75 7.64 23.98
CA PHE A 259 16.85 7.05 24.73
C PHE A 259 17.71 8.14 25.40
N GLY A 260 18.09 9.18 24.67
CA GLY A 260 18.87 10.31 25.21
C GLY A 260 18.13 11.21 26.22
N ARG A 261 16.84 10.97 26.48
CA ARG A 261 16.08 11.63 27.56
C ARG A 261 15.89 10.75 28.80
N ARG A 262 16.36 9.50 28.76
CA ARG A 262 16.34 8.56 29.89
C ARG A 262 17.71 8.45 30.59
N GLU A 263 18.70 9.17 30.09
CA GLU A 263 19.99 9.45 30.73
C GLU A 263 19.96 10.85 31.36
#